data_AF-A0A377PF57-F1
#
_entry.id   AF-A0A377PF57-F1
#
_cell.length_a   1.000
_cell.length_b   1.000
_cell.length_c   1.000
_cell.angle_alpha   90.00
_cell.angle_beta   90.00
_cell.angle_gamma   90.00
#
_symmetry.space_group_name_H-M   'P 1'
#
loop_
_entity.id
_entity.type
_entity.pdbx_description
1 polymer ?
#
loop_
_entity_poly.entity_id
_entity_poly.type
_entity_poly.pdbx_seq_one_letter_code
_entity_poly.pdbx_strand_id
1 'polypeptide(L)' 'MAPEQSAGTLSVVIKTSVDGSGLRWQHLFERLASLRTLPAGRLEINDFGATPGVARLRIEQVFEEATHA' A
#
# COMPACT_ATOMS: atom_id res chain seq x y z
N MET A 1 -15.21 13.11 8.85
CA MET A 1 -13.99 13.92 9.03
C MET A 1 -12.83 13.06 8.56
N ALA A 2 -12.27 13.33 7.37
CA ALA A 2 -11.10 12.60 6.89
C ALA A 2 -9.87 13.05 7.70
N PRO A 3 -8.91 12.16 8.01
CA PRO A 3 -7.70 12.57 8.72
C PRO A 3 -6.92 13.58 7.87
N GLU A 4 -6.34 14.60 8.51
CA GLU A 4 -5.45 15.55 7.86
C GLU A 4 -4.22 14.81 7.33
N GLN A 5 -4.04 14.83 6.00
CA GLN A 5 -2.87 14.24 5.37
C GLN A 5 -1.66 15.12 5.66
N SER A 6 -0.80 14.67 6.57
CA SER A 6 0.48 15.32 6.83
C SER A 6 1.40 15.13 5.62
N ALA A 7 2.03 16.20 5.15
CA ALA A 7 3.02 16.14 4.08
C ALA A 7 4.10 15.10 4.44
N GLY A 8 4.28 14.09 3.60
CA GLY A 8 5.24 12.99 3.83
C GLY A 8 4.66 11.70 4.42
N THR A 9 3.34 11.63 4.70
CA THR A 9 2.71 10.38 5.21
C THR A 9 1.91 9.66 4.12
N LEU A 10 2.10 8.34 3.99
CA LEU A 10 1.24 7.46 3.21
C LEU A 10 0.21 6.76 4.12
N SER A 11 -1.07 7.08 3.93
CA SER A 11 -2.18 6.38 4.60
C SER A 11 -2.68 5.23 3.73
N VAL A 12 -2.59 4.00 4.22
CA VAL A 12 -3.05 2.81 3.48
C VAL A 12 -4.30 2.23 4.15
N VAL A 13 -5.37 2.05 3.36
CA VAL A 13 -6.60 1.36 3.79
C VAL A 13 -6.76 0.10 2.96
N ILE A 14 -6.86 -1.05 3.63
CA ILE A 14 -6.92 -2.36 2.96
C ILE A 14 -8.22 -3.05 3.33
N LYS A 15 -9.03 -3.35 2.32
CA LYS A 15 -10.17 -4.26 2.41
C LYS A 15 -9.80 -5.52 1.66
N THR A 16 -9.76 -6.66 2.35
CA THR A 16 -9.34 -7.93 1.76
C THR A 16 -10.34 -9.03 2.11
N SER A 17 -10.51 -10.00 1.21
CA SER A 17 -11.28 -11.22 1.46
C SER A 17 -10.51 -12.29 2.25
N VAL A 18 -9.24 -12.05 2.60
CA VAL A 18 -8.39 -13.04 3.27
C VAL A 18 -8.23 -12.66 4.74
N ASP A 19 -8.89 -13.43 5.60
CA ASP A 19 -8.80 -13.27 7.06
C ASP A 19 -7.38 -13.52 7.57
N GLY A 20 -7.01 -12.87 8.68
CA GLY A 20 -5.70 -13.04 9.31
C GLY A 20 -4.51 -12.50 8.50
N SER A 21 -4.75 -11.80 7.39
CA SER A 21 -3.68 -11.30 6.49
C SER A 21 -2.98 -10.02 6.96
N GLY A 22 -3.34 -9.48 8.12
CA GLY A 22 -2.80 -8.22 8.65
C GLY A 22 -1.27 -8.18 8.71
N LEU A 23 -0.63 -9.19 9.31
CA LEU A 23 0.83 -9.27 9.39
C LEU A 23 1.50 -9.39 8.01
N ARG A 24 0.85 -10.08 7.07
CA ARG A 24 1.35 -10.18 5.68
C ARG A 24 1.40 -8.82 5.02
N TRP A 25 0.34 -8.02 5.16
CA TRP A 25 0.28 -6.67 4.63
C TRP A 25 1.27 -5.74 5.32
N GLN A 26 1.39 -5.83 6.64
CA GLN A 26 2.36 -5.05 7.41
C GLN A 26 3.79 -5.32 6.93
N HIS A 27 4.23 -6.57 6.88
CA HIS A 27 5.57 -6.94 6.40
C HIS A 27 5.82 -6.51 4.94
N LEU A 28 4.77 -6.53 4.09
CA LEU A 28 4.89 -6.05 2.72
C LEU A 28 5.23 -4.55 2.68
N PHE A 29 4.49 -3.72 3.42
CA PHE A 29 4.72 -2.28 3.44
C PHE A 29 6.01 -1.89 4.16
N GLU A 30 6.36 -2.58 5.24
CA GLU A 30 7.66 -2.40 5.92
C GLU A 30 8.83 -2.68 4.96
N ARG A 31 8.75 -3.77 4.19
CA ARG A 31 9.75 -4.10 3.18
C ARG A 31 9.78 -3.07 2.04
N LEU A 32 8.63 -2.59 1.57
CA LEU A 32 8.60 -1.55 0.54
C LEU A 32 9.25 -0.25 1.04
N ALA A 33 8.92 0.17 2.27
CA ALA A 33 9.49 1.35 2.89
C ALA A 33 10.99 1.22 3.19
N SER A 34 11.50 0.00 3.44
CA SER A 34 12.95 -0.24 3.61
C SER A 34 13.73 -0.21 2.31
N LEU A 35 13.07 -0.45 1.17
CA LEU A 35 13.72 -0.53 -0.15
C LEU A 35 13.66 0.79 -0.91
N ARG A 36 12.68 1.65 -0.64
CA ARG A 36 12.50 2.94 -1.31
C ARG A 36 11.67 3.92 -0.49
N THR A 37 11.79 5.20 -0.81
CA THR A 37 10.84 6.21 -0.36
C THR A 37 9.47 5.95 -0.98
N LEU A 38 8.42 5.94 -0.16
CA LEU A 38 7.05 5.81 -0.62
C LEU A 38 6.44 7.20 -0.88
N PRO A 39 5.56 7.36 -1.88
CA PRO A 39 4.86 8.61 -2.10
C PRO A 39 3.95 8.94 -0.91
N ALA A 40 3.85 10.22 -0.55
CA ALA A 40 2.85 10.67 0.41
C ALA A 40 1.45 10.64 -0.22
N GLY A 41 0.42 10.42 0.58
CA GLY A 41 -0.96 10.45 0.11
C GLY A 41 -1.81 9.35 0.71
N ARG A 42 -2.83 8.91 -0.04
CA ARG A 42 -3.78 7.89 0.39
C ARG A 42 -3.87 6.76 -0.64
N LEU A 43 -3.59 5.53 -0.20
CA LEU A 43 -3.72 4.32 -0.99
C LEU A 43 -4.89 3.48 -0.45
N GLU A 44 -5.90 3.25 -1.29
CA GLU A 44 -6.96 2.31 -1.01
C GLU A 44 -6.73 1.01 -1.80
N ILE A 45 -6.74 -0.13 -1.10
CA ILE A 45 -6.61 -1.46 -1.70
C ILE A 45 -7.90 -2.25 -1.41
N ASN A 46 -8.59 -2.65 -2.48
CA ASN A 46 -9.67 -3.62 -2.43
C ASN A 46 -9.15 -4.94 -3.02
N ASP A 47 -8.69 -5.84 -2.16
CA ASP A 47 -8.05 -7.10 -2.51
C ASP A 47 -9.03 -8.28 -2.45
N PHE A 48 -9.08 -9.09 -3.50
CA PHE A 48 -9.86 -10.33 -3.54
C PHE A 48 -8.93 -11.55 -3.62
N GLY A 49 -8.09 -11.73 -2.59
CA GLY A 49 -7.25 -12.91 -2.45
C GLY A 49 -6.08 -12.97 -3.43
N ALA A 50 -5.52 -11.82 -3.83
CA ALA A 50 -4.32 -11.80 -4.65
C ALA A 50 -3.16 -12.51 -3.94
N THR A 51 -2.36 -13.25 -4.72
CA THR A 51 -1.12 -13.80 -4.21
C THR A 51 -0.17 -12.66 -3.81
N PRO A 52 0.73 -12.87 -2.83
CA PRO A 52 1.61 -11.80 -2.34
C PRO A 52 2.44 -11.14 -3.45
N GLY A 53 2.88 -11.91 -4.45
CA GLY A 53 3.62 -11.39 -5.60
C GLY A 53 2.79 -10.45 -6.47
N VAL A 54 1.53 -10.80 -6.74
CA VAL A 54 0.61 -9.95 -7.53
C VAL A 54 0.27 -8.67 -6.79
N ALA A 55 -0.04 -8.75 -5.49
CA ALA A 55 -0.31 -7.58 -4.66
C ALA A 55 0.87 -6.60 -4.67
N ARG A 56 2.10 -7.12 -4.48
CA ARG A 56 3.32 -6.33 -4.55
C ARG A 56 3.48 -5.63 -5.90
N LEU A 57 3.41 -6.39 -6.99
CA LEU A 57 3.59 -5.84 -8.34
C LEU A 57 2.62 -4.69 -8.63
N ARG A 58 1.35 -4.85 -8.28
CA ARG A 58 0.31 -3.82 -8.50
C ARG A 58 0.57 -2.56 -7.67
N ILE A 59 0.99 -2.71 -6.41
CA ILE A 59 1.36 -1.58 -5.55
C ILE A 59 2.58 -0.86 -6.11
N GLU A 60 3.56 -1.62 -6.62
CA GLU A 60 4.75 -1.03 -7.21
C GLU A 60 4.41 -0.17 -8.43
N GLN A 61 3.54 -0.64 -9.31
CA GLN A 61 3.00 0.11 -10.46
C GLN A 61 2.27 1.39 -10.03
N VAL A 62 1.40 1.32 -9.02
CA VAL A 62 0.66 2.51 -8.53
C VAL A 62 1.62 3.59 -8.01
N PHE A 63 2.69 3.21 -7.31
CA PHE A 63 3.68 4.17 -6.83
C PHE A 63 4.55 4.74 -7.96
N GLU A 64 4.85 3.94 -8.99
CA GLU A 64 5.51 4.45 -10.20
C GLU A 64 4.65 5.49 -10.90
N GLU A 65 3.35 5.20 -11.11
CA GLU A 65 2.39 6.14 -11.69
C GLU A 65 2.28 7.43 -10.86
N ALA A 66 2.17 7.31 -9.53
CA ALA A 66 2.08 8.47 -8.63
C ALA A 66 3.34 9.35 -8.60
N THR A 67 4.51 8.80 -8.97
CA THR A 67 5.77 9.57 -9.01
C THR A 67 5.94 10.31 -10.34
N HIS A 68 5.30 9.84 -11.42
CA HIS A 68 5.42 10.40 -12.77
C HIS A 68 4.19 11.22 -13.21
N ALA A 69 3.16 11.31 -12.36
CA ALA A 69 1.97 12.14 -12.55
C ALA A 69 2.20 13.59 -12.07
#